data_AF-A0AAV6BHW7-F1
#
_entry.id   AF-A0AAV6BHW7-F1
#
_cell.length_a   1.000
_cell.length_b   1.000
_cell.length_c   1.000
_cell.angle_alpha   90.00
_cell.angle_beta   90.00
_cell.angle_gamma   90.00
#
_symmetry.space_group_name_H-M   'P 1'
#
loop_
_entity.id
_entity.type
_entity.pdbx_description
1 polymer ?
#
loop_
_entity_poly.entity_id
_entity_poly.type
_entity_poly.pdbx_seq_one_letter_code
_entity_poly.pdbx_strand_id
1 'polypeptide(L)'
;SALLIGALLSRVPAPMAAVCLAGFAALGLSIRGSPPSSGDAMTERTFLEASAAIRRVETGFRKLRPTFPPESQVLVSVAASGLLGIDGTMHDGQPLRIWYRDPTIRVLRPERRRARPREEFLYRITEERDVVEIDPDRGSLRASAGTPDPLEMRAITRTYARGLAASGESARAVRILERLAAGDEGPARSYDLRLAAMALLAEGDSARAARVLARATPIPREFALNSVARVMAEPTGRADLDSRAFPAFGFSPSDPGALRYLMETFYASQFVPQAIQLARRLQKIAPGDSESAEILTRLGAKRMRPSGHEP
;
A
#
# COMPACT_ATOMS: atom_id res chain seq x y z
N SER A 1 -21.94 -25.28 29.43
CA SER A 1 -21.22 -25.17 30.71
C SER A 1 -21.72 -24.06 31.64
N ALA A 2 -22.25 -22.92 31.14
CA ALA A 2 -22.72 -21.81 32.00
C ALA A 2 -23.98 -22.12 32.85
N LEU A 3 -24.90 -22.97 32.36
CA LEU A 3 -26.14 -23.30 33.08
C LEU A 3 -25.92 -24.18 34.34
N LEU A 4 -24.90 -25.05 34.33
CA LEU A 4 -24.53 -25.87 35.49
C LEU A 4 -23.84 -25.05 36.59
N ILE A 5 -23.06 -24.03 36.20
CA ILE A 5 -22.37 -23.12 37.12
C ILE A 5 -23.39 -22.23 37.84
N GLY A 6 -24.42 -21.75 37.14
CA GLY A 6 -25.52 -20.97 37.74
C GLY A 6 -26.32 -21.76 38.79
N ALA A 7 -26.57 -23.05 38.55
CA ALA A 7 -27.28 -23.91 39.50
C ALA A 7 -26.45 -24.20 40.76
N LEU A 8 -25.12 -24.38 40.64
CA LEU A 8 -24.22 -24.57 41.77
C LEU A 8 -24.04 -23.31 42.62
N LEU A 9 -24.01 -22.11 42.00
CA LEU A 9 -23.92 -20.82 42.72
C LEU A 9 -25.17 -20.50 43.55
N SER A 10 -26.34 -21.04 43.19
CA SER A 10 -27.59 -20.81 43.93
C SER A 10 -27.63 -21.45 45.32
N ARG A 11 -26.74 -22.40 45.60
CA ARG A 11 -26.65 -23.12 46.89
C ARG A 11 -25.55 -22.59 47.81
N VAL A 12 -24.84 -21.55 47.39
CA VAL A 12 -23.72 -20.96 48.12
C VAL A 12 -24.23 -19.72 48.89
N PRO A 13 -23.82 -19.51 50.15
CA PRO A 13 -24.19 -18.30 50.89
C PRO A 13 -23.82 -17.04 50.09
N ALA A 14 -24.73 -16.07 50.04
CA ALA A 14 -24.56 -14.79 49.33
C ALA A 14 -23.16 -14.14 49.47
N PRO A 15 -22.52 -14.11 50.66
CA PRO A 15 -21.17 -13.54 50.77
C PRO A 15 -20.11 -14.32 49.98
N MET A 16 -20.18 -15.66 49.93
CA MET A 16 -19.25 -16.46 49.12
C MET A 16 -19.51 -16.29 47.62
N ALA A 17 -20.78 -16.20 47.20
CA ALA A 17 -21.12 -15.92 45.81
C ALA A 17 -20.59 -14.55 45.36
N ALA A 18 -20.70 -13.53 46.23
CA ALA A 18 -20.13 -12.21 46.00
C ALA A 18 -18.60 -12.23 45.89
N VAL A 19 -17.90 -13.01 46.73
CA VAL A 19 -16.44 -13.19 46.65
C VAL A 19 -16.04 -13.91 45.35
N CYS A 20 -16.78 -14.95 44.94
CA CYS A 20 -16.52 -15.62 43.67
C CYS A 20 -16.74 -14.70 42.47
N LEU A 21 -17.80 -13.89 42.48
CA LEU A 21 -18.07 -12.89 41.44
C LEU A 21 -17.01 -11.78 41.44
N ALA A 22 -16.61 -11.28 42.62
CA ALA A 22 -15.55 -10.28 42.75
C ALA A 22 -14.21 -10.84 42.28
N GLY A 23 -13.89 -12.10 42.61
CA GLY A 23 -12.71 -12.80 42.14
C GLY A 23 -12.72 -12.98 40.62
N PHE A 24 -13.86 -13.37 40.05
CA PHE A 24 -14.02 -13.47 38.59
C PHE A 24 -13.90 -12.11 37.89
N ALA A 25 -14.50 -11.06 38.45
CA ALA A 25 -14.39 -9.70 37.94
C ALA A 25 -12.96 -9.16 38.04
N ALA A 26 -12.27 -9.41 39.16
CA ALA A 26 -10.88 -9.03 39.36
C ALA A 26 -9.95 -9.79 38.40
N LEU A 27 -10.19 -11.09 38.18
CA LEU A 27 -9.46 -11.87 37.17
C LEU A 27 -9.71 -11.31 35.76
N GLY A 28 -10.96 -10.96 35.44
CA GLY A 28 -11.33 -10.32 34.18
C GLY A 28 -10.66 -8.96 33.97
N LEU A 29 -10.53 -8.15 35.04
CA LEU A 29 -9.81 -6.87 35.01
C LEU A 29 -8.30 -7.06 34.84
N SER A 30 -7.70 -8.04 35.53
CA SER A 30 -6.28 -8.35 35.38
C SER A 30 -5.94 -8.91 33.99
N ILE A 31 -6.79 -9.79 33.43
CA ILE A 31 -6.59 -10.33 32.07
C ILE A 31 -6.80 -9.25 31.00
N ARG A 32 -7.72 -8.29 31.19
CA ARG A 32 -7.86 -7.12 30.31
C ARG A 32 -6.66 -6.17 30.37
N GLY A 33 -5.91 -6.17 31.47
CA GLY A 33 -4.73 -5.33 31.67
C GLY A 33 -3.42 -5.90 31.12
N SER A 34 -3.36 -7.20 30.85
CA SER A 34 -2.16 -7.85 30.32
C SER A 34 -2.09 -7.72 28.79
N PRO A 35 -1.03 -7.14 28.22
CA PRO A 35 -0.85 -7.14 26.77
C PRO A 35 -0.72 -8.58 26.27
N PRO A 36 -1.38 -8.96 25.16
CA PRO A 36 -1.22 -10.29 24.59
C PRO A 36 0.24 -10.50 24.17
N SER A 37 0.73 -11.73 24.34
CA SER A 37 2.11 -12.14 24.00
C SER A 37 2.40 -12.11 22.49
N SER A 38 1.36 -12.00 21.66
CA SER A 38 1.45 -11.77 20.23
C SER A 38 0.51 -10.62 19.85
N GLY A 39 1.01 -9.68 19.05
CA GLY A 39 0.27 -8.48 18.63
C GLY A 39 -0.99 -8.76 17.78
N ASP A 40 -1.31 -10.01 17.47
CA ASP A 40 -2.44 -10.38 16.61
C ASP A 40 -3.81 -10.40 17.30
N ALA A 41 -3.87 -10.38 18.64
CA ALA A 41 -5.15 -10.41 19.34
C ALA A 41 -5.78 -9.00 19.37
N MET A 42 -6.90 -8.81 18.67
CA MET A 42 -7.70 -7.59 18.76
C MET A 42 -8.30 -7.47 20.17
N THR A 43 -7.84 -6.48 20.93
CA THR A 43 -8.36 -6.17 22.27
C THR A 43 -9.14 -4.86 22.26
N GLU A 44 -9.93 -4.61 23.30
CA GLU A 44 -10.59 -3.31 23.53
C GLU A 44 -9.59 -2.14 23.48
N ARG A 45 -8.38 -2.35 24.03
CA ARG A 45 -7.29 -1.38 23.98
C ARG A 45 -6.84 -1.09 22.54
N THR A 46 -6.66 -2.14 21.73
CA THR A 46 -6.31 -2.00 20.31
C THR A 46 -7.38 -1.20 19.54
N PHE A 47 -8.66 -1.40 19.85
CA PHE A 47 -9.75 -0.61 19.26
C PHE A 47 -9.72 0.86 19.68
N LEU A 48 -9.46 1.14 20.96
CA LEU A 48 -9.34 2.52 21.46
C LEU A 48 -8.14 3.24 20.81
N GLU A 49 -7.01 2.55 20.67
CA GLU A 49 -5.81 3.06 20.01
C GLU A 49 -6.06 3.32 18.50
N ALA A 50 -6.73 2.39 17.81
CA ALA A 50 -7.14 2.58 16.41
C ALA A 50 -8.13 3.75 16.25
N SER A 51 -9.09 3.88 17.17
CA SER A 51 -10.06 4.98 17.19
C SER A 51 -9.38 6.34 17.44
N ALA A 52 -8.40 6.40 18.33
CA ALA A 52 -7.62 7.62 18.54
C ALA A 52 -6.76 7.97 17.32
N ALA A 53 -6.13 6.96 16.70
CA ALA A 53 -5.33 7.14 15.50
C ALA A 53 -6.18 7.69 14.34
N ILE A 54 -7.37 7.13 14.09
CA ILE A 54 -8.22 7.60 13.00
C ILE A 54 -8.77 9.02 13.26
N ARG A 55 -9.07 9.38 14.52
CA ARG A 55 -9.47 10.76 14.89
C ARG A 55 -8.34 11.77 14.62
N ARG A 56 -7.08 11.38 14.84
CA ARG A 56 -5.92 12.23 14.51
C ARG A 56 -5.84 12.47 13.00
N VAL A 57 -6.03 11.43 12.20
CA VAL A 57 -6.08 11.53 10.74
C VAL A 57 -7.23 12.44 10.29
N GLU A 58 -8.44 12.26 10.83
CA GLU A 58 -9.59 13.13 10.54
C GLU A 58 -9.27 14.60 10.84
N THR A 59 -8.70 14.87 12.02
CA THR A 59 -8.30 16.21 12.43
C THR A 59 -7.28 16.81 11.47
N GLY A 60 -6.31 16.01 11.01
CA GLY A 60 -5.32 16.44 10.03
C GLY A 60 -5.94 16.82 8.68
N PHE A 61 -6.86 16.00 8.17
CA PHE A 61 -7.63 16.32 6.96
C PHE A 61 -8.43 17.59 7.11
N ARG A 62 -9.21 17.74 8.20
CA ARG A 62 -10.02 18.95 8.44
C ARG A 62 -9.16 20.20 8.56
N LYS A 63 -7.97 20.10 9.15
CA LYS A 63 -7.02 21.21 9.28
C LYS A 63 -6.49 21.68 7.92
N LEU A 64 -6.09 20.74 7.06
CA LEU A 64 -5.54 21.08 5.73
C LEU A 64 -6.62 21.46 4.72
N ARG A 65 -7.78 20.82 4.85
CA ARG A 65 -8.88 20.86 3.90
C ARG A 65 -10.23 20.85 4.66
N PRO A 66 -10.74 22.01 5.09
CA PRO A 66 -12.00 22.07 5.83
C PRO A 66 -13.21 21.57 5.04
N THR A 67 -13.15 21.67 3.71
CA THR A 67 -14.21 21.22 2.79
C THR A 67 -13.60 20.61 1.53
N PHE A 68 -14.25 19.58 1.00
CA PHE A 68 -14.01 19.06 -0.34
C PHE A 68 -15.16 19.48 -1.27
N PRO A 69 -14.88 19.84 -2.52
CA PRO A 69 -15.91 19.92 -3.54
C PRO A 69 -16.60 18.56 -3.73
N PRO A 70 -17.90 18.52 -4.09
CA PRO A 70 -18.56 17.28 -4.47
C PRO A 70 -17.83 16.56 -5.61
N GLU A 71 -17.92 15.24 -5.61
CA GLU A 71 -17.30 14.34 -6.60
C GLU A 71 -15.76 14.39 -6.61
N SER A 72 -15.15 14.89 -5.53
CA SER A 72 -13.69 14.89 -5.38
C SER A 72 -13.11 13.47 -5.34
N GLN A 73 -12.02 13.27 -6.08
CA GLN A 73 -11.15 12.12 -5.96
C GLN A 73 -9.98 12.45 -5.02
N VAL A 74 -9.92 11.76 -3.89
CA VAL A 74 -8.85 11.93 -2.89
C VAL A 74 -7.94 10.71 -2.94
N LEU A 75 -6.75 10.91 -3.51
CA LEU A 75 -5.73 9.89 -3.59
C LEU A 75 -4.93 9.89 -2.29
N VAL A 76 -4.92 8.78 -1.57
CA VAL A 76 -4.27 8.68 -0.26
C VAL A 76 -3.26 7.54 -0.31
N SER A 77 -2.01 7.83 0.06
CA SER A 77 -1.04 6.80 0.42
C SER A 77 -0.95 6.75 1.95
N VAL A 78 -0.90 5.55 2.54
CA VAL A 78 -0.84 5.36 3.99
C VAL A 78 0.46 4.64 4.35
N ALA A 79 1.24 5.19 5.28
CA ALA A 79 2.42 4.50 5.78
C ALA A 79 1.98 3.22 6.48
N ALA A 80 2.81 2.18 6.47
CA ALA A 80 2.44 0.87 7.00
C ALA A 80 1.78 1.02 8.38
N SER A 81 0.45 0.86 8.43
CA SER A 81 -0.33 1.26 9.61
C SER A 81 -0.33 0.20 10.71
N GLY A 82 0.39 -0.91 10.48
CA GLY A 82 0.38 -2.09 11.34
C GLY A 82 -1.04 -2.53 11.68
N LEU A 83 -1.22 -2.95 12.94
CA LEU A 83 -2.46 -3.45 13.53
C LEU A 83 -3.58 -2.40 13.62
N LEU A 84 -3.30 -1.12 13.38
CA LEU A 84 -4.27 -0.04 13.51
C LEU A 84 -5.20 0.09 12.29
N GLY A 85 -4.90 -0.63 11.21
CA GLY A 85 -5.81 -0.77 10.06
C GLY A 85 -6.18 0.54 9.35
N ILE A 86 -5.32 1.57 9.40
CA ILE A 86 -5.59 2.88 8.78
C ILE A 86 -5.69 2.73 7.26
N ASP A 87 -4.83 1.93 6.62
CA ASP A 87 -4.88 1.69 5.17
C ASP A 87 -6.26 1.13 4.76
N GLY A 88 -6.70 0.04 5.39
CA GLY A 88 -8.02 -0.55 5.14
C GLY A 88 -9.15 0.40 5.50
N THR A 89 -9.04 1.15 6.59
CA THR A 89 -10.05 2.15 6.96
C THR A 89 -10.18 3.21 5.87
N MET A 90 -9.08 3.77 5.38
CA MET A 90 -9.12 4.83 4.36
C MET A 90 -9.64 4.31 3.01
N HIS A 91 -9.19 3.14 2.57
CA HIS A 91 -9.48 2.63 1.23
C HIS A 91 -10.75 1.80 1.14
N ASP A 92 -11.03 0.95 2.11
CA ASP A 92 -12.23 0.11 2.11
C ASP A 92 -13.38 0.81 2.85
N GLY A 93 -13.08 1.50 3.96
CA GLY A 93 -14.06 2.20 4.78
C GLY A 93 -14.53 3.56 4.23
N GLN A 94 -13.75 4.19 3.33
CA GLN A 94 -14.11 5.47 2.68
C GLN A 94 -14.54 6.59 3.67
N PRO A 95 -13.79 6.84 4.76
CA PRO A 95 -14.29 7.58 5.91
C PRO A 95 -14.47 9.08 5.63
N LEU A 96 -13.80 9.64 4.61
CA LEU A 96 -14.03 11.03 4.20
C LEU A 96 -15.48 11.30 3.81
N ARG A 97 -16.21 10.30 3.30
CA ARG A 97 -17.65 10.43 3.01
C ARG A 97 -18.46 10.74 4.26
N ILE A 98 -18.05 10.18 5.39
CA ILE A 98 -18.71 10.33 6.68
C ILE A 98 -18.24 11.62 7.35
N TRP A 99 -16.92 11.86 7.41
CA TRP A 99 -16.36 13.04 8.07
C TRP A 99 -16.85 14.33 7.42
N TYR A 100 -16.92 14.38 6.09
CA TYR A 100 -17.36 15.55 5.35
C TYR A 100 -18.85 15.53 5.00
N ARG A 101 -19.57 14.48 5.39
CA ARG A 101 -21.01 14.27 5.10
C ARG A 101 -21.32 14.40 3.60
N ASP A 102 -20.43 13.88 2.77
CA ASP A 102 -20.57 13.92 1.31
C ASP A 102 -20.29 12.51 0.74
N PRO A 103 -21.34 11.77 0.31
CA PRO A 103 -21.18 10.41 -0.21
C PRO A 103 -20.48 10.35 -1.57
N THR A 104 -20.29 11.49 -2.25
CA THR A 104 -19.72 11.57 -3.59
C THR A 104 -18.19 11.56 -3.59
N ILE A 105 -17.55 11.87 -2.46
CA ILE A 105 -16.09 11.83 -2.30
C ILE A 105 -15.60 10.39 -2.43
N ARG A 106 -14.51 10.18 -3.18
CA ARG A 106 -13.89 8.85 -3.35
C ARG A 106 -12.44 8.86 -2.90
N VAL A 107 -12.12 7.98 -1.95
CA VAL A 107 -10.74 7.74 -1.54
C VAL A 107 -10.16 6.60 -2.37
N LEU A 108 -9.01 6.79 -2.99
CA LEU A 108 -8.32 5.75 -3.76
C LEU A 108 -6.83 5.73 -3.42
N ARG A 109 -6.17 4.62 -3.71
CA ARG A 109 -4.70 4.60 -3.73
C ARG A 109 -4.18 5.34 -4.98
N PRO A 110 -3.00 6.00 -4.94
CA PRO A 110 -2.53 6.80 -6.06
C PRO A 110 -2.34 6.01 -7.36
N GLU A 111 -1.87 4.77 -7.29
CA GLU A 111 -1.71 3.86 -8.44
C GLU A 111 -3.05 3.35 -9.01
N ARG A 112 -4.14 3.53 -8.27
CA ARG A 112 -5.53 3.18 -8.64
C ARG A 112 -6.37 4.39 -9.03
N ARG A 113 -5.72 5.52 -9.30
CA ARG A 113 -6.32 6.76 -9.81
C ARG A 113 -7.29 6.49 -10.97
N ARG A 114 -8.45 7.16 -10.98
CA ARG A 114 -9.37 7.17 -12.13
C ARG A 114 -9.13 8.39 -13.03
N ALA A 115 -9.45 8.21 -14.31
CA ALA A 115 -9.30 9.25 -15.33
C ALA A 115 -10.27 10.40 -15.12
N ARG A 116 -9.82 11.62 -15.47
CA ARG A 116 -10.66 12.84 -15.54
C ARG A 116 -11.53 13.08 -14.31
N PRO A 117 -10.94 13.10 -13.09
CA PRO A 117 -11.68 13.51 -11.92
C PRO A 117 -12.13 14.97 -12.07
N ARG A 118 -13.27 15.33 -11.46
CA ARG A 118 -13.73 16.71 -11.40
C ARG A 118 -12.75 17.56 -10.59
N GLU A 119 -12.40 17.07 -9.41
CA GLU A 119 -11.43 17.63 -8.49
C GLU A 119 -10.56 16.50 -7.95
N GLU A 120 -9.26 16.75 -7.78
CA GLU A 120 -8.29 15.73 -7.40
C GLU A 120 -7.27 16.25 -6.39
N PHE A 121 -7.06 15.46 -5.34
CA PHE A 121 -6.10 15.77 -4.28
C PHE A 121 -5.24 14.56 -3.97
N LEU A 122 -3.96 14.80 -3.70
CA LEU A 122 -3.00 13.76 -3.31
C LEU A 122 -2.56 14.00 -1.87
N TYR A 123 -2.68 12.96 -1.06
CA TYR A 123 -2.31 12.97 0.34
C TYR A 123 -1.42 11.79 0.72
N ARG A 124 -0.58 12.01 1.73
CA ARG A 124 0.13 10.98 2.48
C ARG A 124 -0.34 11.02 3.93
N ILE A 125 -0.61 9.87 4.51
CA ILE A 125 -0.69 9.68 5.97
C ILE A 125 0.63 9.06 6.41
N THR A 126 1.41 9.78 7.24
CA THR A 126 2.72 9.32 7.73
C THR A 126 2.59 8.25 8.81
N GLU A 127 3.70 7.66 9.25
CA GLU A 127 3.73 6.69 10.35
C GLU A 127 3.25 7.31 11.68
N GLU A 128 3.53 8.60 11.88
CA GLU A 128 3.07 9.40 13.02
C GLU A 128 1.58 9.78 12.92
N ARG A 129 0.91 9.38 11.83
CA ARG A 129 -0.48 9.68 11.47
C ARG A 129 -0.73 11.16 11.16
N ASP A 130 0.29 11.87 10.72
CA ASP A 130 0.14 13.21 10.19
C ASP A 130 -0.31 13.14 8.73
N VAL A 131 -1.17 14.07 8.33
CA VAL A 131 -1.67 14.17 6.96
C VAL A 131 -0.83 15.20 6.22
N VAL A 132 -0.34 14.83 5.04
CA VAL A 132 0.44 15.71 4.17
C VAL A 132 -0.28 15.81 2.83
N GLU A 133 -0.67 17.02 2.45
CA GLU A 133 -1.14 17.34 1.10
C GLU A 133 0.06 17.57 0.18
N ILE A 134 0.05 16.91 -0.98
CA ILE A 134 1.08 17.01 -1.99
C ILE A 134 0.45 17.67 -3.22
N ASP A 135 1.04 18.79 -3.68
CA ASP A 135 0.78 19.31 -5.03
C ASP A 135 1.84 18.77 -5.98
N PRO A 136 1.51 17.74 -6.78
CA PRO A 136 2.49 17.09 -7.64
C PRO A 136 2.79 17.91 -8.90
N ASP A 137 2.07 18.98 -9.23
CA ASP A 137 2.38 19.83 -10.38
C ASP A 137 3.32 20.99 -9.99
N ARG A 138 3.19 21.49 -8.77
CA ARG A 138 4.04 22.57 -8.23
C ARG A 138 5.19 22.08 -7.36
N GLY A 139 5.11 20.86 -6.85
CA GLY A 139 6.07 20.31 -5.88
C GLY A 139 5.93 20.91 -4.48
N SER A 140 4.84 21.62 -4.18
CA SER A 140 4.57 22.18 -2.85
C SER A 140 3.89 21.17 -1.93
N LEU A 141 4.17 21.28 -0.63
CA LEU A 141 3.66 20.39 0.42
C LEU A 141 2.96 21.20 1.52
N ARG A 142 1.89 20.65 2.09
CA ARG A 142 1.26 21.19 3.31
C ARG A 142 1.02 20.05 4.30
N ALA A 143 1.54 20.16 5.51
CA ALA A 143 1.40 19.13 6.53
C ALA A 143 0.46 19.56 7.66
N SER A 144 -0.33 18.64 8.20
CA SER A 144 -1.16 18.91 9.37
C SER A 144 -0.32 19.13 10.62
N ALA A 145 0.83 18.46 10.71
CA ALA A 145 1.85 18.60 11.74
C ALA A 145 3.19 18.06 11.20
N GLY A 146 4.28 18.37 11.92
CA GLY A 146 5.62 17.91 11.58
C GLY A 146 6.18 18.49 10.27
N THR A 147 7.36 18.01 9.91
CA THR A 147 8.02 18.31 8.64
C THR A 147 8.02 17.03 7.80
N PRO A 148 7.34 16.99 6.64
CA PRO A 148 7.32 15.80 5.79
C PRO A 148 8.72 15.43 5.30
N ASP A 149 9.04 14.14 5.26
CA ASP A 149 10.26 13.65 4.61
C ASP A 149 10.17 13.88 3.09
N PRO A 150 11.06 14.71 2.51
CA PRO A 150 11.06 14.96 1.07
C PRO A 150 11.23 13.68 0.23
N LEU A 151 12.00 12.68 0.71
CA LEU A 151 12.24 11.44 -0.04
C LEU A 151 10.98 10.58 -0.10
N GLU A 152 10.28 10.43 1.02
CA GLU A 152 8.97 9.79 1.09
C GLU A 152 7.96 10.49 0.16
N MET A 153 7.86 11.83 0.21
CA MET A 153 6.90 12.57 -0.64
C MET A 153 7.19 12.39 -2.14
N ARG A 154 8.47 12.31 -2.52
CA ARG A 154 8.86 11.98 -3.91
C ARG A 154 8.43 10.58 -4.30
N ALA A 155 8.55 9.59 -3.42
CA ALA A 155 8.05 8.24 -3.69
C ALA A 155 6.53 8.24 -3.97
N ILE A 156 5.74 8.95 -3.17
CA ILE A 156 4.29 9.07 -3.39
C ILE A 156 3.97 9.78 -4.71
N THR A 157 4.72 10.85 -5.03
CA THR A 157 4.58 11.58 -6.29
C THR A 157 4.86 10.68 -7.51
N ARG A 158 5.83 9.77 -7.41
CA ARG A 158 6.15 8.79 -8.46
C ARG A 158 5.03 7.77 -8.65
N THR A 159 4.47 7.24 -7.56
CA THR A 159 3.31 6.33 -7.62
C THR A 159 2.08 7.04 -8.22
N TYR A 160 1.84 8.30 -7.85
CA TYR A 160 0.81 9.12 -8.47
C TYR A 160 1.03 9.34 -9.97
N ALA A 161 2.25 9.67 -10.40
CA ALA A 161 2.58 9.82 -11.82
C ALA A 161 2.32 8.53 -12.62
N ARG A 162 2.59 7.36 -12.04
CA ARG A 162 2.19 6.08 -12.65
C ARG A 162 0.67 5.94 -12.76
N GLY A 163 -0.08 6.32 -11.72
CA GLY A 163 -1.55 6.37 -11.76
C GLY A 163 -2.09 7.31 -12.84
N LEU A 164 -1.46 8.46 -13.05
CA LEU A 164 -1.78 9.38 -14.14
C LEU A 164 -1.62 8.72 -15.51
N ALA A 165 -0.45 8.11 -15.77
CA ALA A 165 -0.21 7.41 -17.02
C ALA A 165 -1.18 6.24 -17.23
N ALA A 166 -1.46 5.47 -16.17
CA ALA A 166 -2.41 4.36 -16.23
C ALA A 166 -3.85 4.79 -16.53
N SER A 167 -4.21 6.04 -16.19
CA SER A 167 -5.53 6.62 -16.43
C SER A 167 -5.59 7.53 -17.68
N GLY A 168 -4.56 7.49 -18.53
CA GLY A 168 -4.54 8.18 -19.84
C GLY A 168 -3.99 9.61 -19.80
N GLU A 169 -3.39 10.05 -18.69
CA GLU A 169 -2.73 11.35 -18.54
C GLU A 169 -1.20 11.24 -18.62
N SER A 170 -0.71 10.40 -19.54
CA SER A 170 0.73 10.10 -19.71
C SER A 170 1.58 11.35 -19.94
N ALA A 171 1.07 12.37 -20.64
CA ALA A 171 1.79 13.64 -20.81
C ALA A 171 2.02 14.39 -19.48
N ARG A 172 1.03 14.39 -18.56
CA ARG A 172 1.16 15.02 -17.23
C ARG A 172 2.09 14.20 -16.34
N ALA A 173 1.98 12.87 -16.39
CA ALA A 173 2.89 11.96 -15.71
C ALA A 173 4.36 12.22 -16.08
N VAL A 174 4.66 12.29 -17.39
CA VAL A 174 6.01 12.56 -17.90
C VAL A 174 6.53 13.92 -17.42
N ARG A 175 5.72 14.99 -17.47
CA ARG A 175 6.15 16.32 -16.98
C ARG A 175 6.53 16.30 -15.49
N ILE A 176 5.73 15.63 -14.66
CA ILE A 176 5.99 15.51 -13.23
C ILE A 176 7.30 14.76 -12.99
N LEU A 177 7.50 13.63 -13.67
CA LEU A 177 8.70 12.80 -13.54
C LEU A 177 9.96 13.50 -14.06
N GLU A 178 9.88 14.23 -15.17
CA GLU A 178 11.00 15.04 -15.67
C GLU A 178 11.36 16.18 -14.72
N ARG A 179 10.38 16.80 -14.05
CA ARG A 179 10.63 17.80 -13.00
C ARG A 179 11.32 17.18 -11.78
N LEU A 180 10.89 16.00 -11.34
CA LEU A 180 11.58 15.27 -10.26
C LEU A 180 13.02 14.95 -10.68
N ALA A 181 13.22 14.43 -11.90
CA ALA A 181 14.53 14.13 -12.43
C ALA A 181 15.45 15.36 -12.53
N ALA A 182 14.90 16.56 -12.76
CA ALA A 182 15.68 17.80 -12.80
C ALA A 182 16.20 18.23 -11.42
N GLY A 183 15.52 17.82 -10.34
CA GLY A 183 15.93 18.09 -8.95
C GLY A 183 16.49 16.88 -8.22
N ASP A 184 16.92 15.84 -8.95
CA ASP A 184 17.56 14.62 -8.41
C ASP A 184 18.91 14.41 -9.12
N GLU A 185 19.77 13.58 -8.51
CA GLU A 185 21.05 13.20 -9.08
C GLU A 185 21.23 11.66 -9.12
N GLY A 186 22.22 11.21 -9.90
CA GLY A 186 22.64 9.82 -9.93
C GLY A 186 21.50 8.81 -10.20
N PRO A 187 21.42 7.72 -9.40
CA PRO A 187 20.40 6.69 -9.59
C PRO A 187 18.95 7.18 -9.44
N ALA A 188 18.69 8.18 -8.58
CA ALA A 188 17.34 8.73 -8.39
C ALA A 188 16.85 9.46 -9.65
N ARG A 189 17.70 10.29 -10.25
CA ARG A 189 17.42 10.92 -11.54
C ARG A 189 17.18 9.91 -12.66
N SER A 190 18.01 8.86 -12.73
CA SER A 190 17.84 7.79 -13.72
C SER A 190 16.52 7.04 -13.53
N TYR A 191 16.13 6.77 -12.28
CA TYR A 191 14.85 6.13 -11.95
C TYR A 191 13.66 6.95 -12.47
N ASP A 192 13.64 8.26 -12.23
CA ASP A 192 12.55 9.13 -12.67
C ASP A 192 12.44 9.24 -14.20
N LEU A 193 13.57 9.36 -14.89
CA LEU A 193 13.59 9.35 -16.36
C LEU A 193 13.10 8.01 -16.92
N ARG A 194 13.44 6.89 -16.28
CA ARG A 194 12.99 5.56 -16.71
C ARG A 194 11.50 5.36 -16.45
N LEU A 195 10.94 5.88 -15.35
CA LEU A 195 9.49 5.91 -15.15
C LEU A 195 8.78 6.78 -16.21
N ALA A 196 9.38 7.91 -16.61
CA ALA A 196 8.83 8.74 -17.69
C ALA A 196 8.85 7.99 -19.03
N ALA A 197 9.95 7.30 -19.33
CA ALA A 197 10.05 6.44 -20.52
C ALA A 197 9.04 5.29 -20.48
N MET A 198 8.78 4.69 -19.31
CA MET A 198 7.76 3.65 -19.13
C MET A 198 6.37 4.14 -19.57
N ALA A 199 5.98 5.36 -19.15
CA ALA A 199 4.71 5.96 -19.56
C ALA A 199 4.65 6.19 -21.08
N LEU A 200 5.74 6.68 -21.69
CA LEU A 200 5.82 6.90 -23.14
C LEU A 200 5.74 5.59 -23.94
N LEU A 201 6.40 4.53 -23.48
CA LEU A 201 6.34 3.21 -24.09
C LEU A 201 4.93 2.61 -24.02
N ALA A 202 4.17 2.90 -22.96
CA ALA A 202 2.79 2.44 -22.81
C ALA A 202 1.82 3.14 -23.80
N GLU A 203 2.12 4.37 -24.20
CA GLU A 203 1.41 5.11 -25.26
C GLU A 203 1.90 4.77 -26.68
N GLY A 204 2.96 3.96 -26.81
CA GLY A 204 3.56 3.62 -28.10
C GLY A 204 4.53 4.67 -28.67
N ASP A 205 4.85 5.73 -27.92
CA ASP A 205 5.83 6.75 -28.32
C ASP A 205 7.27 6.30 -28.01
N SER A 206 7.69 5.25 -28.73
CA SER A 206 9.03 4.66 -28.59
C SER A 206 10.15 5.66 -28.89
N ALA A 207 9.92 6.58 -29.83
CA ALA A 207 10.92 7.58 -30.22
C ALA A 207 11.20 8.57 -29.09
N ARG A 208 10.17 9.08 -28.42
CA ARG A 208 10.35 9.96 -27.27
C ARG A 208 10.87 9.20 -26.06
N ALA A 209 10.40 7.98 -25.83
CA ALA A 209 10.94 7.12 -24.77
C ALA A 209 12.45 6.93 -24.91
N ALA A 210 12.95 6.64 -26.12
CA ALA A 210 14.37 6.51 -26.40
C ALA A 210 15.16 7.81 -26.10
N ARG A 211 14.62 8.98 -26.46
CA ARG A 211 15.24 10.28 -26.11
C ARG A 211 15.30 10.52 -24.60
N VAL A 212 14.27 10.13 -23.87
CA VAL A 212 14.26 10.24 -22.40
C VAL A 212 15.31 9.30 -21.81
N LEU A 213 15.36 8.04 -22.26
CA LEU A 213 16.32 7.03 -21.78
C LEU A 213 17.77 7.40 -22.09
N ALA A 214 18.04 8.05 -23.23
CA ALA A 214 19.39 8.52 -23.57
C ALA A 214 19.97 9.55 -22.57
N ARG A 215 19.11 10.24 -21.82
CA ARG A 215 19.50 11.17 -20.75
C ARG A 215 19.62 10.48 -19.37
N ALA A 216 19.16 9.24 -19.25
CA ALA A 216 19.21 8.50 -18.00
C ALA A 216 20.59 7.86 -17.83
N THR A 217 21.29 8.22 -16.76
CA THR A 217 22.59 7.64 -16.43
C THR A 217 22.49 6.12 -16.31
N PRO A 218 23.49 5.35 -16.77
CA PRO A 218 23.56 3.92 -16.50
C PRO A 218 23.41 3.62 -15.01
N ILE A 219 22.71 2.53 -14.70
CA ILE A 219 22.46 2.07 -13.33
C ILE A 219 22.91 0.61 -13.21
N PRO A 220 23.38 0.16 -12.03
CA PRO A 220 23.70 -1.24 -11.80
C PRO A 220 22.48 -2.14 -12.05
N ARG A 221 22.72 -3.36 -12.55
CA ARG A 221 21.66 -4.34 -12.84
C ARG A 221 20.75 -4.60 -11.64
N GLU A 222 21.33 -4.74 -10.45
CA GLU A 222 20.59 -4.95 -9.20
C GLU A 222 19.66 -3.77 -8.88
N PHE A 223 20.16 -2.53 -8.99
CA PHE A 223 19.33 -1.33 -8.81
C PHE A 223 18.17 -1.28 -9.82
N ALA A 224 18.44 -1.68 -11.07
CA ALA A 224 17.42 -1.76 -12.11
C ALA A 224 16.36 -2.83 -11.81
N LEU A 225 16.74 -4.01 -11.31
CA LEU A 225 15.79 -5.05 -10.89
C LEU A 225 14.97 -4.62 -9.68
N ASN A 226 15.60 -4.01 -8.68
CA ASN A 226 14.90 -3.44 -7.53
C ASN A 226 13.91 -2.35 -7.95
N SER A 227 14.27 -1.56 -8.97
CA SER A 227 13.38 -0.55 -9.56
C SER A 227 12.16 -1.19 -10.23
N VAL A 228 12.34 -2.29 -10.97
CA VAL A 228 11.22 -3.06 -11.55
C VAL A 228 10.36 -3.69 -10.44
N ALA A 229 10.98 -4.25 -9.40
CA ALA A 229 10.26 -4.80 -8.25
C ALA A 229 9.38 -3.74 -7.58
N ARG A 230 9.87 -2.52 -7.37
CA ARG A 230 9.06 -1.41 -6.81
C ARG A 230 7.83 -1.10 -7.66
N VAL A 231 7.96 -1.09 -8.98
CA VAL A 231 6.81 -0.91 -9.89
C VAL A 231 5.80 -2.03 -9.73
N MET A 232 6.26 -3.28 -9.66
CA MET A 232 5.40 -4.46 -9.58
C MET A 232 4.79 -4.72 -8.19
N ALA A 233 5.39 -4.18 -7.12
CA ALA A 233 4.87 -4.27 -5.76
C ALA A 233 3.55 -3.51 -5.62
N GLU A 234 3.47 -2.33 -6.25
CA GLU A 234 2.29 -1.47 -6.31
C GLU A 234 1.80 -1.36 -7.76
N PRO A 235 1.16 -2.41 -8.32
CA PRO A 235 0.73 -2.40 -9.71
C PRO A 235 -0.44 -1.44 -9.92
N THR A 236 -0.44 -0.77 -11.08
CA THR A 236 -1.54 0.09 -11.49
C THR A 236 -2.73 -0.73 -12.01
N GLY A 237 -3.79 -0.04 -12.46
CA GLY A 237 -4.88 -0.66 -13.22
C GLY A 237 -4.50 -1.17 -14.61
N ARG A 238 -3.31 -0.83 -15.13
CA ARG A 238 -2.85 -1.16 -16.49
C ARG A 238 -1.61 -2.05 -16.45
N ALA A 239 -1.83 -3.37 -16.53
CA ALA A 239 -0.75 -4.36 -16.52
C ALA A 239 0.20 -4.21 -17.73
N ASP A 240 -0.30 -3.71 -18.86
CA ASP A 240 0.49 -3.41 -20.05
C ASP A 240 1.47 -2.25 -19.80
N LEU A 241 1.04 -1.22 -19.06
CA LEU A 241 1.90 -0.13 -18.60
C LEU A 241 2.95 -0.62 -17.61
N ASP A 242 2.55 -1.36 -16.58
CA ASP A 242 3.49 -1.85 -15.56
C ASP A 242 4.54 -2.79 -16.18
N SER A 243 4.15 -3.56 -17.20
CA SER A 243 5.07 -4.41 -17.96
C SER A 243 6.12 -3.63 -18.75
N ARG A 244 5.91 -2.33 -19.03
CA ARG A 244 6.92 -1.46 -19.65
C ARG A 244 8.08 -1.13 -18.71
N ALA A 245 8.00 -1.49 -17.42
CA ALA A 245 9.14 -1.37 -16.52
C ALA A 245 10.35 -2.18 -17.02
N PHE A 246 10.15 -3.41 -17.49
CA PHE A 246 11.25 -4.25 -18.01
C PHE A 246 12.08 -3.51 -19.07
N PRO A 247 11.52 -3.09 -20.23
CA PRO A 247 12.30 -2.40 -21.24
C PRO A 247 12.79 -1.02 -20.79
N ALA A 248 12.02 -0.27 -19.98
CA ALA A 248 12.46 1.02 -19.46
C ALA A 248 13.68 0.90 -18.53
N PHE A 249 13.83 -0.22 -17.83
CA PHE A 249 14.97 -0.53 -16.96
C PHE A 249 16.04 -1.41 -17.62
N GLY A 250 15.95 -1.64 -18.94
CA GLY A 250 16.98 -2.32 -19.72
C GLY A 250 16.90 -3.85 -19.71
N PHE A 251 15.75 -4.42 -19.34
CA PHE A 251 15.50 -5.85 -19.38
C PHE A 251 14.57 -6.22 -20.53
N SER A 252 14.84 -7.37 -21.15
CA SER A 252 13.83 -8.01 -21.99
C SER A 252 12.64 -8.41 -21.12
N PRO A 253 11.39 -8.18 -21.54
CA PRO A 253 10.21 -8.74 -20.89
C PRO A 253 10.24 -10.28 -20.83
N SER A 254 11.09 -10.92 -21.61
CA SER A 254 11.26 -12.38 -21.66
C SER A 254 12.59 -12.85 -21.09
N ASP A 255 13.30 -12.03 -20.32
CA ASP A 255 14.53 -12.44 -19.63
C ASP A 255 14.20 -13.41 -18.46
N PRO A 256 14.54 -14.72 -18.57
CA PRO A 256 14.22 -15.69 -17.52
C PRO A 256 14.94 -15.38 -16.21
N GLY A 257 16.17 -14.84 -16.28
CA GLY A 257 16.97 -14.52 -15.09
C GLY A 257 16.40 -13.32 -14.33
N ALA A 258 15.89 -12.31 -15.03
CA ALA A 258 15.18 -11.20 -14.40
C ALA A 258 13.86 -11.65 -13.76
N LEU A 259 13.09 -12.49 -14.47
CA LEU A 259 11.83 -13.03 -13.94
C LEU A 259 12.04 -13.90 -12.70
N ARG A 260 13.06 -14.75 -12.70
CA ARG A 260 13.44 -15.59 -11.55
C ARG A 260 13.80 -14.74 -10.35
N TYR A 261 14.70 -13.77 -10.51
CA TYR A 261 15.09 -12.86 -9.44
C TYR A 261 13.87 -12.14 -8.81
N LEU A 262 13.00 -11.57 -9.65
CA LEU A 262 11.81 -10.85 -9.16
C LEU A 262 10.82 -11.81 -8.47
N MET A 263 10.64 -13.01 -9.01
CA MET A 263 9.77 -14.04 -8.42
C MET A 263 10.24 -14.41 -7.01
N GLU A 264 11.54 -14.72 -6.86
CA GLU A 264 12.14 -15.04 -5.56
C GLU A 264 12.04 -13.86 -4.59
N THR A 265 12.33 -12.64 -5.06
CA THR A 265 12.21 -11.41 -4.27
C THR A 265 10.80 -11.27 -3.70
N PHE A 266 9.76 -11.38 -4.55
CA PHE A 266 8.39 -11.25 -4.09
C PHE A 266 7.92 -12.43 -3.21
N TYR A 267 8.43 -13.63 -3.47
CA TYR A 267 8.15 -14.79 -2.62
C TYR A 267 8.72 -14.59 -1.21
N ALA A 268 9.99 -14.15 -1.11
CA ALA A 268 10.66 -13.87 0.16
C ALA A 268 9.99 -12.72 0.93
N SER A 269 9.54 -11.67 0.22
CA SER A 269 8.82 -10.53 0.80
C SER A 269 7.31 -10.75 0.98
N GLN A 270 6.81 -11.98 0.81
CA GLN A 270 5.41 -12.36 0.99
C GLN A 270 4.38 -11.65 0.09
N PHE A 271 4.82 -11.06 -1.03
CA PHE A 271 3.95 -10.56 -2.10
C PHE A 271 3.48 -11.72 -2.97
N VAL A 272 2.67 -12.60 -2.38
CA VAL A 272 2.21 -13.87 -2.98
C VAL A 272 1.57 -13.68 -4.36
N PRO A 273 0.69 -12.69 -4.60
CA PRO A 273 0.09 -12.50 -5.92
C PRO A 273 1.12 -12.22 -7.02
N GLN A 274 2.11 -11.36 -6.74
CA GLN A 274 3.18 -10.99 -7.64
C GLN A 274 4.11 -12.18 -7.92
N ALA A 275 4.48 -12.93 -6.86
CA ALA A 275 5.28 -14.14 -6.99
C ALA A 275 4.62 -15.18 -7.90
N ILE A 276 3.32 -15.45 -7.72
CA ILE A 276 2.55 -16.38 -8.57
C ILE A 276 2.50 -15.88 -10.01
N GLN A 277 2.26 -14.59 -10.22
CA GLN A 277 2.18 -14.00 -11.56
C GLN A 277 3.51 -14.18 -12.32
N LEU A 278 4.63 -13.90 -11.66
CA LEU A 278 5.96 -14.05 -12.24
C LEU A 278 6.33 -15.51 -12.47
N ALA A 279 6.03 -16.41 -11.53
CA ALA A 279 6.26 -17.84 -11.70
C ALA A 279 5.51 -18.41 -12.90
N ARG A 280 4.23 -18.04 -13.08
CA ARG A 280 3.44 -18.42 -14.26
C ARG A 280 4.00 -17.86 -15.55
N ARG A 281 4.51 -16.63 -15.52
CA ARG A 281 5.15 -16.01 -16.68
C ARG A 281 6.46 -16.70 -17.03
N LEU A 282 7.27 -17.06 -16.03
CA LEU A 282 8.52 -17.78 -16.20
C LEU A 282 8.28 -19.16 -16.82
N GLN A 283 7.29 -19.93 -16.34
CA GLN A 283 6.90 -21.21 -16.95
C GLN A 283 6.48 -21.12 -18.42
N LYS A 284 5.90 -19.97 -18.85
CA LYS A 284 5.54 -19.77 -20.26
C LYS A 284 6.76 -19.49 -21.15
N ILE A 285 7.79 -18.85 -20.61
CA ILE A 285 8.98 -18.41 -21.36
C ILE A 285 10.10 -19.46 -21.29
N ALA A 286 10.21 -20.15 -20.16
CA ALA A 286 11.14 -21.24 -19.89
C ALA A 286 10.35 -22.44 -19.31
N PRO A 287 9.63 -23.22 -20.14
CA PRO A 287 8.90 -24.39 -19.69
C PRO A 287 9.81 -25.39 -18.96
N GLY A 288 9.37 -25.85 -17.78
CA GLY A 288 10.14 -26.80 -16.97
C GLY A 288 11.13 -26.16 -15.99
N ASP A 289 11.12 -24.83 -15.84
CA ASP A 289 11.90 -24.15 -14.81
C ASP A 289 11.53 -24.66 -13.39
N SER A 290 12.49 -25.28 -12.71
CA SER A 290 12.22 -26.00 -11.45
C SER A 290 11.81 -25.07 -10.31
N GLU A 291 12.41 -23.88 -10.23
CA GLU A 291 12.16 -22.93 -9.15
C GLU A 291 10.75 -22.34 -9.21
N SER A 292 10.29 -21.95 -10.40
CA SER A 292 8.92 -21.46 -10.56
C SER A 292 7.88 -22.56 -10.37
N ALA A 293 8.16 -23.80 -10.78
CA ALA A 293 7.28 -24.93 -10.51
C ALA A 293 7.15 -25.21 -9.01
N GLU A 294 8.26 -25.12 -8.27
CA GLU A 294 8.28 -25.29 -6.82
C GLU A 294 7.48 -24.18 -6.11
N ILE A 295 7.69 -22.91 -6.46
CA ILE A 295 6.93 -21.80 -5.87
C ILE A 295 5.42 -21.94 -6.12
N LEU A 296 5.03 -22.32 -7.33
CA LEU A 296 3.61 -22.55 -7.65
C LEU A 296 3.01 -23.72 -6.85
N THR A 297 3.78 -24.78 -6.63
CA THR A 297 3.36 -25.93 -5.82
C THR A 297 3.20 -25.55 -4.36
N ARG A 298 4.21 -24.89 -3.77
CA ARG A 298 4.20 -24.44 -2.36
C ARG A 298 3.05 -23.48 -2.08
N LEU A 299 2.83 -22.50 -2.96
CA LEU A 299 1.77 -21.51 -2.80
C LEU A 299 0.37 -22.08 -3.13
N GLY A 300 0.28 -23.03 -4.07
CA GLY A 300 -0.94 -23.78 -4.36
C GLY A 300 -1.40 -24.64 -3.18
N ALA A 301 -0.48 -25.37 -2.55
CA ALA A 301 -0.77 -26.18 -1.37
C ALA A 301 -1.21 -25.34 -0.16
N LYS A 302 -0.63 -24.14 0.02
CA LYS A 302 -1.01 -23.20 1.09
C LYS A 302 -2.42 -22.62 0.91
N ARG A 303 -2.95 -22.61 -0.32
CA ARG A 303 -4.33 -22.19 -0.63
C ARG A 303 -5.37 -23.30 -0.40
N MET A 304 -4.94 -24.56 -0.30
CA MET A 304 -5.80 -25.75 -0.13
C MET A 304 -5.84 -26.29 1.31
N ARG A 305 -5.02 -25.78 2.23
CA ARG A 305 -5.25 -25.99 3.66
C ARG A 305 -6.21 -24.89 4.13
N PRO A 306 -7.47 -25.19 4.51
CA PRO A 306 -8.18 -24.28 5.39
C PRO A 306 -7.28 -24.11 6.61
N SER A 307 -7.23 -22.90 7.14
CA SER A 307 -6.61 -22.61 8.43
C SER A 307 -7.31 -23.47 9.49
N GLY A 308 -6.84 -24.70 9.64
CA GLY A 308 -7.15 -25.59 10.73
C GLY A 308 -6.54 -24.99 11.97
N HIS A 309 -7.37 -24.23 12.68
CA HIS A 309 -7.23 -24.10 14.11
C HIS A 309 -7.42 -25.47 14.72
N GLU A 310 -6.43 -25.92 15.48
CA GLU A 310 -6.57 -26.98 16.47
C GLU A 310 -5.31 -26.97 17.35
N PRO A 311 -5.44 -27.30 18.64
CA PRO A 311 -6.17 -26.57 19.67
C PRO A 311 -5.26 -25.93 20.73
#